data_AF-A0A8T5MD07-F1
#
_entry.id   AF-A0A8T5MD07-F1
#
_cell.length_a   1.000
_cell.length_b   1.000
_cell.length_c   1.000
_cell.angle_alpha   90.00
_cell.angle_beta   90.00
_cell.angle_gamma   90.00
#
_symmetry.space_group_name_H-M   'P 1'
#
loop_
_entity.id
_entity.type
_entity.pdbx_description
1 polymer ?
#
loop_
_entity_poly.entity_id
_entity_poly.type
_entity_poly.pdbx_seq_one_letter_code
_entity_poly.pdbx_strand_id
1 'polypeptide(L)'
;MINKKLIALSLTFLVLSIFLINLGSSVEPFDIIKETFSKWGSGGGLGDIMARGLLAIIVFLLISVGLSHIPSIGKQKGVVILISAIIAFIATAYFTPQEITAILTSYTALGLTVSTILPFLILAGFTYNAIKQQDIVLSMLSQIAWGLFALYGIYRFGTILNDKGWEGLGWPGLIVGVTIIIAAGAFIFQKSIRDALTKRIRDEEIERFKDEQARTRAVEVERAEATKN
;
A
#
# COMPACT_ATOMS: atom_id res chain seq x y z
N MET A 1 12.99 11.26 4.30
CA MET A 1 12.63 12.66 3.95
C MET A 1 12.31 12.74 2.47
N ILE A 2 11.07 13.06 2.10
CA ILE A 2 10.68 13.22 0.69
C ILE A 2 11.23 14.55 0.18
N ASN A 3 11.93 14.54 -0.95
CA ASN A 3 12.58 15.72 -1.51
C ASN A 3 11.53 16.62 -2.19
N LYS A 4 11.23 17.78 -1.58
CA LYS A 4 10.27 18.77 -2.11
C LYS A 4 10.55 19.18 -3.57
N LYS A 5 11.82 19.17 -3.99
CA LYS A 5 12.22 19.46 -5.38
C LYS A 5 11.78 18.37 -6.35
N LEU A 6 11.75 17.11 -5.92
CA LEU A 6 11.32 15.98 -6.75
C LEU A 6 9.81 16.05 -7.00
N ILE A 7 9.02 16.41 -5.97
CA ILE A 7 7.57 16.60 -6.08
C ILE A 7 7.24 17.74 -7.05
N ALA A 8 7.89 18.90 -6.87
CA ALA A 8 7.69 20.05 -7.75
C ALA A 8 8.04 19.74 -9.21
N LEU A 9 9.07 18.93 -9.44
CA LEU A 9 9.50 18.51 -10.75
C LEU A 9 8.53 17.50 -11.40
N SER A 10 8.02 16.52 -10.64
CA SER A 10 7.00 15.60 -11.15
C SER A 10 5.71 16.33 -11.53
N LEU A 11 5.35 17.38 -10.77
CA LEU A 11 4.21 18.24 -11.07
C LEU A 11 4.42 19.06 -12.35
N THR A 12 5.60 19.65 -12.54
CA THR A 12 5.90 20.40 -13.77
C THR A 12 5.94 19.49 -15.00
N PHE A 13 6.45 18.27 -14.86
CA PHE A 13 6.42 17.28 -15.94
C PHE A 13 4.99 16.83 -16.28
N LEU A 14 4.14 16.62 -15.27
CA LEU A 14 2.71 16.33 -15.47
C LEU A 14 2.05 17.45 -16.28
N VAL A 15 2.24 18.71 -15.88
CA VAL A 15 1.67 19.87 -16.59
C VAL A 15 2.19 19.96 -18.02
N LEU A 16 3.50 19.76 -18.23
CA LEU A 16 4.11 19.80 -19.56
C LEU A 16 3.60 18.66 -20.47
N SER A 17 3.43 17.45 -19.92
CA SER A 17 2.91 16.31 -20.67
C SER A 17 1.47 16.53 -21.14
N ILE A 18 0.61 17.07 -20.27
CA ILE A 18 -0.76 17.46 -20.62
C ILE A 18 -0.74 18.53 -21.71
N PHE A 19 0.13 19.54 -21.57
CA PHE A 19 0.26 20.62 -22.54
C PHE A 19 0.73 20.12 -23.91
N LEU A 20 1.71 19.22 -23.96
CA LEU A 20 2.23 18.66 -25.21
C LEU A 20 1.21 17.76 -25.92
N ILE A 21 0.39 17.01 -25.17
CA ILE A 21 -0.69 16.22 -25.77
C ILE A 21 -1.78 17.13 -26.35
N ASN A 22 -1.98 18.31 -25.77
CA ASN A 22 -3.00 19.27 -26.20
C ASN A 22 -2.57 20.22 -27.32
N LEU A 23 -1.32 20.16 -27.80
CA LEU A 23 -0.84 21.00 -28.92
C LEU A 23 -1.64 20.79 -30.24
N GLY A 24 -2.52 19.80 -30.31
CA GLY A 24 -3.43 19.55 -31.43
C GLY A 24 -4.94 19.70 -31.14
N SER A 25 -5.35 20.06 -29.92
CA SER A 25 -6.77 20.14 -29.53
C SER A 25 -7.17 21.56 -29.14
N SER A 26 -8.30 22.07 -29.65
CA SER A 26 -8.87 23.38 -29.28
C SER A 26 -9.54 23.39 -27.90
N VAL A 27 -9.30 22.38 -27.07
CA VAL A 27 -9.95 22.21 -25.77
C VAL A 27 -9.06 22.79 -24.68
N GLU A 28 -9.63 23.60 -23.78
CA GLU A 28 -8.86 24.16 -22.67
C GLU A 28 -8.35 23.04 -21.74
N PRO A 29 -7.09 23.10 -21.28
CA PRO A 29 -6.52 22.06 -20.41
C PRO A 29 -7.31 21.80 -19.13
N PHE A 30 -7.98 22.84 -18.60
CA PHE A 30 -8.78 22.73 -17.39
C PHE A 30 -10.09 21.94 -17.61
N ASP A 31 -10.70 22.07 -18.79
CA ASP A 31 -11.92 21.34 -19.13
C ASP A 31 -11.66 19.85 -19.25
N ILE A 32 -10.51 19.46 -19.81
CA ILE A 32 -10.08 18.05 -19.87
C ILE A 32 -9.94 17.47 -18.47
N ILE A 33 -9.33 18.21 -17.54
CA ILE A 33 -9.19 17.79 -16.14
C ILE A 33 -10.58 17.64 -15.51
N LYS A 34 -11.45 18.65 -15.64
CA LYS A 34 -12.79 18.65 -15.05
C LYS A 34 -13.66 17.53 -15.60
N GLU A 35 -13.66 17.33 -16.91
CA GLU A 35 -14.38 16.25 -17.57
C GLU A 35 -13.84 14.88 -17.12
N THR A 36 -12.53 14.74 -17.00
CA THR A 36 -11.90 13.50 -16.53
C THR A 36 -12.27 13.20 -15.08
N PHE A 37 -12.25 14.18 -14.17
CA PHE A 37 -12.68 13.99 -12.79
C PHE A 37 -14.17 13.69 -12.69
N SER A 38 -14.99 14.30 -13.53
CA SER A 38 -16.43 14.02 -13.59
C SER A 38 -16.71 12.59 -14.08
N LYS A 39 -16.03 12.16 -15.15
CA LYS A 39 -16.10 10.77 -15.68
C LYS A 39 -15.55 9.76 -14.70
N TRP A 40 -14.47 10.08 -14.01
CA TRP A 40 -13.90 9.21 -12.98
C TRP A 40 -14.86 9.04 -11.80
N GLY A 41 -15.48 10.13 -11.33
CA GLY A 41 -16.47 10.10 -10.27
C GLY A 41 -17.75 9.33 -10.61
N SER A 42 -18.11 9.27 -11.89
CA SER A 42 -19.25 8.48 -12.39
C SER A 42 -18.88 7.03 -12.76
N GLY A 43 -17.62 6.61 -12.58
CA GLY A 43 -17.15 5.27 -12.90
C GLY A 43 -16.88 5.02 -14.39
N GLY A 44 -16.93 6.06 -15.23
CA GLY A 44 -16.70 6.01 -16.69
C GLY A 44 -15.26 5.76 -17.14
N GLY A 45 -14.38 5.35 -16.23
CA GLY A 45 -12.95 5.14 -16.51
C GLY A 45 -12.17 6.43 -16.75
N LEU A 46 -10.86 6.27 -16.96
CA LEU A 46 -9.97 7.35 -17.39
C LEU A 46 -10.02 7.44 -18.93
N GLY A 47 -10.15 8.64 -19.49
CA GLY A 47 -10.03 8.83 -20.94
C GLY A 47 -8.63 8.44 -21.45
N ASP A 48 -8.52 8.03 -22.73
CA ASP A 48 -7.27 7.51 -23.32
C ASP A 48 -6.08 8.47 -23.14
N ILE A 49 -6.31 9.77 -23.35
CA ILE A 49 -5.29 10.82 -23.17
C ILE A 49 -4.79 10.87 -21.71
N MET A 50 -5.69 10.84 -20.73
CA MET A 50 -5.30 10.87 -19.32
C MET A 50 -4.61 9.55 -18.91
N ALA A 51 -5.10 8.42 -19.40
CA ALA A 51 -4.49 7.11 -19.19
C ALA A 51 -3.04 7.07 -19.70
N ARG A 52 -2.80 7.57 -20.92
CA ARG A 52 -1.46 7.73 -21.50
C ARG A 52 -0.59 8.69 -20.68
N GLY A 53 -1.14 9.82 -20.25
CA GLY A 53 -0.42 10.79 -19.42
C GLY A 53 0.01 10.21 -18.07
N LEU A 54 -0.90 9.53 -17.37
CA LEU A 54 -0.59 8.85 -16.10
C LEU A 54 0.44 7.74 -16.30
N LEU A 55 0.31 6.95 -17.37
CA LEU A 55 1.30 5.93 -17.71
C LEU A 55 2.68 6.55 -17.98
N ALA A 56 2.74 7.69 -18.68
CA ALA A 56 3.99 8.39 -18.97
C ALA A 56 4.66 8.82 -17.67
N ILE A 57 3.89 9.31 -16.71
CA ILE A 57 4.41 9.69 -15.39
C ILE A 57 4.93 8.48 -14.62
N ILE A 58 4.20 7.36 -14.64
CA ILE A 58 4.63 6.13 -13.97
C ILE A 58 5.95 5.63 -14.59
N VAL A 59 6.02 5.53 -15.91
CA VAL A 59 7.23 5.09 -16.63
C VAL A 59 8.38 6.06 -16.35
N PHE A 60 8.13 7.36 -16.40
CA PHE A 60 9.12 8.39 -16.06
C PHE A 60 9.69 8.19 -14.65
N LEU A 61 8.83 7.98 -13.65
CA LEU A 61 9.25 7.76 -12.27
C LEU A 61 10.06 6.46 -12.13
N LEU A 62 9.63 5.38 -12.75
CA LEU A 62 10.33 4.09 -12.70
C LEU A 62 11.73 4.18 -13.32
N ILE A 63 11.84 4.77 -14.51
CA ILE A 63 13.13 4.98 -15.18
C ILE A 63 14.02 5.92 -14.38
N SER A 64 13.46 7.00 -13.83
CA SER A 64 14.20 7.96 -12.99
C SER A 64 14.77 7.29 -11.74
N VAL A 65 13.98 6.46 -11.06
CA VAL A 65 14.45 5.65 -9.91
C VAL A 65 15.56 4.69 -10.36
N GLY A 66 15.38 3.96 -11.47
CA GLY A 66 16.40 3.04 -11.99
C GLY A 66 17.73 3.73 -12.31
N LEU A 67 17.68 4.83 -13.07
CA LEU A 67 18.87 5.60 -13.45
C LEU A 67 19.56 6.27 -12.24
N SER A 68 18.81 6.61 -11.20
CA SER A 68 19.38 7.22 -9.99
C SER A 68 20.32 6.30 -9.21
N HIS A 69 20.21 4.98 -9.39
CA HIS A 69 21.08 3.99 -8.74
C HIS A 69 22.39 3.76 -9.51
N ILE A 70 22.54 4.29 -10.74
CA ILE A 70 23.76 4.14 -11.54
C ILE A 70 24.80 5.18 -11.10
N PRO A 71 25.99 4.81 -10.59
CA PRO A 71 26.95 5.75 -9.99
C PRO A 71 27.38 6.92 -10.90
N SER A 72 27.48 6.68 -12.20
CA SER A 72 27.90 7.68 -13.19
C SER A 72 26.78 8.65 -13.59
N ILE A 73 25.53 8.18 -13.61
CA ILE A 73 24.37 8.94 -14.13
C ILE A 73 23.58 9.58 -12.98
N GLY A 74 23.40 8.86 -11.86
CA GLY A 74 22.59 9.30 -10.72
C GLY A 74 23.06 10.61 -10.06
N LYS A 75 24.34 10.97 -10.21
CA LYS A 75 24.88 12.25 -9.74
C LYS A 75 24.35 13.45 -10.54
N GLN A 76 24.04 13.25 -11.83
CA GLN A 76 23.61 14.30 -12.75
C GLN A 76 22.09 14.30 -12.89
N LYS A 77 21.40 14.90 -11.92
CA LYS A 77 19.92 14.89 -11.85
C LYS A 77 19.26 15.39 -13.14
N GLY A 78 19.82 16.42 -13.78
CA GLY A 78 19.29 16.94 -15.05
C GLY A 78 19.32 15.89 -16.19
N VAL A 79 20.40 15.11 -16.27
CA VAL A 79 20.55 14.03 -17.25
C VAL A 79 19.57 12.89 -16.96
N VAL A 80 19.42 12.49 -15.69
CA VAL A 80 18.43 11.49 -15.27
C VAL A 80 17.03 11.90 -15.71
N ILE A 81 16.64 13.15 -15.44
CA ILE A 81 15.33 13.69 -15.79
C ILE A 81 15.13 13.70 -17.30
N LEU A 82 16.10 14.23 -18.06
CA LEU A 82 16.01 14.32 -19.51
C LEU A 82 15.88 12.94 -20.16
N ILE A 83 16.74 11.99 -19.78
CA ILE A 83 16.70 10.63 -20.31
C ILE A 83 15.39 9.93 -19.93
N SER A 84 14.95 10.06 -18.68
CA SER A 84 13.70 9.44 -18.22
C SER A 84 12.49 10.02 -18.95
N ALA A 85 12.47 11.33 -19.21
CA ALA A 85 11.40 12.00 -19.95
C ALA A 85 11.31 11.50 -21.40
N ILE A 86 12.46 11.40 -22.09
CA ILE A 86 12.52 10.90 -23.46
C ILE A 86 12.05 9.45 -23.52
N ILE A 87 12.57 8.58 -22.64
CA ILE A 87 12.18 7.17 -22.60
C ILE A 87 10.69 7.02 -22.28
N ALA A 88 10.18 7.77 -21.30
CA ALA A 88 8.76 7.71 -20.93
C ALA A 88 7.86 8.15 -22.08
N PHE A 89 8.20 9.26 -22.75
CA PHE A 89 7.45 9.74 -23.91
C PHE A 89 7.41 8.69 -25.02
N ILE A 90 8.57 8.14 -25.40
CA ILE A 90 8.66 7.09 -26.43
C ILE A 90 7.84 5.87 -26.00
N ALA A 91 8.02 5.37 -24.77
CA ALA A 91 7.28 4.22 -24.28
C ALA A 91 5.76 4.42 -24.41
N THR A 92 5.24 5.57 -23.98
CA THR A 92 3.80 5.86 -24.07
C THR A 92 3.27 6.14 -25.47
N ALA A 93 4.13 6.60 -26.38
CA ALA A 93 3.77 6.75 -27.78
C ALA A 93 3.57 5.40 -28.48
N TYR A 94 4.34 4.38 -28.08
CA TYR A 94 4.28 3.03 -28.68
C TYR A 94 3.26 2.10 -28.01
N PHE A 95 2.80 2.40 -26.80
CA PHE A 95 1.76 1.58 -26.16
C PHE A 95 0.42 1.68 -26.91
N THR A 96 -0.14 0.51 -27.22
CA THR A 96 -1.49 0.36 -27.76
C THR A 96 -2.55 0.58 -26.66
N PRO A 97 -3.78 1.00 -27.01
CA PRO A 97 -4.86 1.17 -26.03
C PRO A 97 -5.14 -0.09 -25.19
N GLN A 98 -4.98 -1.27 -25.79
CA GLN A 98 -5.18 -2.56 -25.13
C GLN A 98 -4.11 -2.82 -24.05
N GLU A 99 -2.84 -2.52 -24.34
CA GLU A 99 -1.75 -2.64 -23.37
C GLU A 99 -1.92 -1.67 -22.20
N ILE A 100 -2.29 -0.42 -22.49
CA ILE A 100 -2.57 0.59 -21.46
C ILE A 100 -3.70 0.10 -20.54
N THR A 101 -4.78 -0.42 -21.13
CA THR A 101 -5.90 -0.97 -20.36
C THR A 101 -5.48 -2.16 -19.51
N ALA A 102 -4.65 -3.07 -20.03
CA ALA A 102 -4.13 -4.22 -19.29
C ALA A 102 -3.25 -3.78 -18.10
N ILE A 103 -2.38 -2.79 -18.30
CA ILE A 103 -1.54 -2.22 -17.25
C ILE A 103 -2.42 -1.55 -16.17
N LEU A 104 -3.38 -0.70 -16.56
CA LEU A 104 -4.29 -0.04 -15.63
C LEU A 104 -5.17 -1.01 -14.84
N THR A 105 -5.56 -2.13 -15.46
CA THR A 105 -6.30 -3.20 -14.78
C THR A 105 -5.47 -3.82 -13.66
N SER A 106 -4.15 -3.99 -13.88
CA SER A 106 -3.23 -4.46 -12.84
C SER A 106 -3.13 -3.47 -11.66
N TYR A 107 -3.13 -2.16 -11.94
CA TYR A 107 -3.18 -1.13 -10.91
C TYR A 107 -4.51 -1.09 -10.16
N THR A 108 -5.62 -1.41 -10.82
CA THR A 108 -6.92 -1.58 -10.14
C THR A 108 -6.88 -2.75 -9.18
N ALA A 109 -6.29 -3.89 -9.59
CA ALA A 109 -6.09 -5.04 -8.71
C ALA A 109 -5.19 -4.68 -7.50
N LEU A 110 -4.12 -3.92 -7.71
CA LEU A 110 -3.27 -3.42 -6.64
C LEU A 110 -4.02 -2.45 -5.71
N GLY A 111 -4.79 -1.52 -6.27
CA GLY A 111 -5.62 -0.59 -5.51
C GLY A 111 -6.66 -1.32 -4.64
N LEU A 112 -7.32 -2.33 -5.21
CA LEU A 112 -8.22 -3.23 -4.47
C LEU A 112 -7.46 -3.93 -3.36
N THR A 113 -6.33 -4.57 -3.68
CA THR A 113 -5.47 -5.26 -2.70
C THR A 113 -5.07 -4.35 -1.55
N VAL A 114 -4.59 -3.14 -1.83
CA VAL A 114 -4.23 -2.16 -0.78
C VAL A 114 -5.46 -1.73 0.02
N SER A 115 -6.59 -1.45 -0.63
CA SER A 115 -7.82 -1.05 0.04
C SER A 115 -8.40 -2.14 0.95
N THR A 116 -8.08 -3.41 0.66
CA THR A 116 -8.52 -4.56 1.44
C THR A 116 -7.52 -4.94 2.53
N ILE A 117 -6.22 -4.94 2.22
CA ILE A 117 -5.14 -5.28 3.16
C ILE A 117 -4.96 -4.18 4.20
N LEU A 118 -5.10 -2.90 3.85
CA LEU A 118 -4.81 -1.80 4.77
C LEU A 118 -5.76 -1.82 6.01
N PRO A 119 -7.10 -1.91 5.86
CA PRO A 119 -7.99 -2.09 7.01
C PRO A 119 -7.64 -3.33 7.84
N PHE A 120 -7.30 -4.44 7.18
CA PHE A 120 -6.88 -5.67 7.84
C PHE A 120 -5.64 -5.46 8.73
N LEU A 121 -4.60 -4.80 8.20
CA LEU A 121 -3.38 -4.48 8.97
C LEU A 121 -3.66 -3.56 10.15
N ILE A 122 -4.56 -2.59 9.99
CA ILE A 122 -4.98 -1.70 11.08
C ILE A 122 -5.66 -2.50 12.19
N LEU A 123 -6.60 -3.38 11.85
CA LEU A 123 -7.28 -4.25 12.82
C LEU A 123 -6.33 -5.22 13.52
N ALA A 124 -5.42 -5.83 12.76
CA ALA A 124 -4.38 -6.69 13.31
C ALA A 124 -3.47 -5.92 14.29
N GLY A 125 -3.10 -4.69 13.94
CA GLY A 125 -2.35 -3.79 14.81
C GLY A 125 -3.08 -3.44 16.11
N PHE A 126 -4.37 -3.12 16.04
CA PHE A 126 -5.19 -2.90 17.24
C PHE A 126 -5.31 -4.14 18.11
N THR A 127 -5.49 -5.31 17.50
CA THR A 127 -5.57 -6.59 18.20
C THR A 127 -4.25 -6.88 18.94
N TYR A 128 -3.11 -6.70 18.26
CA TYR A 128 -1.80 -6.88 18.85
C TYR A 128 -1.57 -5.92 20.03
N ASN A 129 -1.90 -4.64 19.87
CA ASN A 129 -1.76 -3.65 20.94
C ASN A 129 -2.65 -3.95 22.14
N ALA A 130 -3.89 -4.38 21.92
CA ALA A 130 -4.81 -4.79 22.99
C ALA A 130 -4.24 -5.95 23.82
N ILE A 131 -3.68 -6.96 23.14
CA ILE A 131 -3.09 -8.13 23.80
C ILE A 131 -1.84 -7.73 24.59
N LYS A 132 -0.97 -6.91 23.98
CA LYS A 132 0.27 -6.46 24.61
C LYS A 132 0.01 -5.63 25.88
N GLN A 133 -1.02 -4.78 25.87
CA GLN A 133 -1.36 -3.92 27.01
C GLN A 133 -2.28 -4.62 28.03
N GLN A 134 -2.72 -5.85 27.76
CA GLN A 134 -3.75 -6.55 28.54
C GLN A 134 -5.05 -5.72 28.72
N ASP A 135 -5.34 -4.84 27.77
CA ASP A 135 -6.51 -3.97 27.81
C ASP A 135 -7.76 -4.73 27.32
N ILE A 136 -8.65 -5.05 28.27
CA ILE A 136 -9.89 -5.77 28.02
C ILE A 136 -10.81 -4.98 27.09
N VAL A 137 -10.91 -3.65 27.27
CA VAL A 137 -11.80 -2.80 26.48
C VAL A 137 -11.31 -2.74 25.04
N LEU A 138 -10.01 -2.55 24.84
CA LEU A 138 -9.41 -2.53 23.49
C LEU A 138 -9.52 -3.92 22.82
N SER A 139 -9.43 -5.00 23.59
CA SER A 139 -9.62 -6.36 23.09
C SER A 139 -11.05 -6.60 22.61
N MET A 140 -12.06 -6.17 23.39
CA MET A 140 -13.46 -6.24 22.97
C MET A 140 -13.74 -5.37 21.74
N LEU A 141 -13.17 -4.16 21.69
CA LEU A 141 -13.33 -3.28 20.53
C LEU A 141 -12.73 -3.91 19.27
N SER A 142 -11.55 -4.53 19.38
CA SER A 142 -10.93 -5.25 18.27
C SER A 142 -11.79 -6.42 17.79
N GLN A 143 -12.45 -7.15 18.71
CA GLN A 143 -13.39 -8.23 18.39
C GLN A 143 -14.56 -7.72 17.56
N ILE A 144 -15.22 -6.68 18.05
CA ILE A 144 -16.36 -6.06 17.38
C ILE A 144 -15.94 -5.54 16.00
N ALA A 145 -14.76 -4.94 15.90
CA ALA A 145 -14.24 -4.42 14.65
C ALA A 145 -13.95 -5.53 13.61
N TRP A 146 -13.40 -6.68 14.02
CA TRP A 146 -13.28 -7.86 13.16
C TRP A 146 -14.64 -8.36 12.68
N GLY A 147 -15.63 -8.43 13.58
CA GLY A 147 -16.99 -8.83 13.23
C GLY A 147 -17.65 -7.89 12.23
N LEU A 148 -17.55 -6.57 12.45
CA LEU A 148 -18.07 -5.56 11.53
C LEU A 148 -17.35 -5.59 10.18
N PHE A 149 -16.03 -5.80 10.17
CA PHE A 149 -15.25 -5.91 8.94
C PHE A 149 -15.62 -7.16 8.14
N ALA A 150 -15.80 -8.30 8.81
CA ALA A 150 -16.28 -9.53 8.18
C ALA A 150 -17.71 -9.34 7.61
N LEU A 151 -18.60 -8.71 8.36
CA LEU A 151 -19.97 -8.42 7.92
C LEU A 151 -20.00 -7.48 6.70
N TYR A 152 -19.19 -6.42 6.72
CA TYR A 152 -19.01 -5.53 5.57
C TYR A 152 -18.47 -6.28 4.35
N GLY A 153 -17.49 -7.17 4.56
CA GLY A 153 -16.96 -8.04 3.51
C GLY A 153 -18.06 -8.91 2.90
N ILE A 154 -18.87 -9.59 3.72
CA ILE A 154 -20.00 -10.43 3.27
C ILE A 154 -21.00 -9.61 2.47
N TYR A 155 -21.40 -8.43 2.97
CA TYR A 155 -22.28 -7.52 2.26
C TYR A 155 -21.72 -7.17 0.87
N ARG A 156 -20.45 -6.75 0.81
CA ARG A 156 -19.80 -6.36 -0.44
C ARG A 156 -19.61 -7.53 -1.41
N PHE A 157 -19.33 -8.72 -0.90
CA PHE A 157 -19.27 -9.94 -1.71
C PHE A 157 -20.64 -10.28 -2.29
N GLY A 158 -21.69 -10.16 -1.47
CA GLY A 158 -23.08 -10.32 -1.90
C GLY A 158 -23.49 -9.35 -3.00
N THR A 159 -23.11 -8.06 -2.90
CA THR A 159 -23.40 -7.09 -3.98
C THR A 159 -22.67 -7.45 -5.27
N ILE A 160 -21.39 -7.86 -5.21
CA ILE A 160 -20.65 -8.29 -6.40
C ILE A 160 -21.32 -9.51 -7.04
N LEU A 161 -21.74 -10.47 -6.22
CA LEU A 161 -22.40 -11.69 -6.68
C LEU A 161 -23.78 -11.40 -7.29
N ASN A 162 -24.55 -10.47 -6.71
CA ASN A 162 -25.84 -10.06 -7.26
C ASN A 162 -25.70 -9.31 -8.59
N ASP A 163 -24.72 -8.39 -8.68
CA ASP A 163 -24.55 -7.53 -9.85
C ASP A 163 -23.95 -8.28 -11.04
N LYS A 164 -23.04 -9.22 -10.79
CA LYS A 164 -22.23 -9.86 -11.85
C LYS A 164 -22.30 -11.37 -11.89
N GLY A 165 -23.02 -12.00 -10.96
CA GLY A 165 -23.07 -13.45 -10.83
C GLY A 165 -21.74 -14.09 -10.42
N TRP A 166 -21.70 -15.42 -10.42
CA TRP A 166 -20.48 -16.20 -10.10
C TRP A 166 -19.38 -16.00 -11.15
N GLU A 167 -19.74 -15.84 -12.41
CA GLU A 167 -18.80 -15.61 -13.52
C GLU A 167 -18.10 -14.24 -13.40
N GLY A 168 -18.77 -13.26 -12.77
CA GLY A 168 -18.24 -11.92 -12.56
C GLY A 168 -17.38 -11.72 -11.33
N LEU A 169 -17.17 -12.77 -10.51
CA LEU A 169 -16.32 -12.68 -9.32
C LEU A 169 -14.88 -12.34 -9.71
N GLY A 170 -14.32 -13.03 -10.71
CA GLY A 170 -12.94 -12.84 -11.16
C GLY A 170 -11.92 -12.78 -10.00
N TRP A 171 -10.78 -12.14 -10.24
CA TRP A 171 -9.78 -11.89 -9.20
C TRP A 171 -10.27 -10.99 -8.05
N PRO A 172 -11.02 -9.89 -8.30
CA PRO A 172 -11.53 -9.03 -7.23
C PRO A 172 -12.40 -9.78 -6.21
N GLY A 173 -13.31 -10.63 -6.69
CA GLY A 173 -14.20 -11.43 -5.85
C GLY A 173 -13.43 -12.45 -5.02
N LEU A 174 -12.40 -13.08 -5.58
CA LEU A 174 -11.51 -13.98 -4.82
C LEU A 174 -10.78 -13.25 -3.69
N ILE A 175 -10.23 -12.06 -3.95
CA ILE A 175 -9.55 -11.25 -2.92
C ILE A 175 -10.51 -10.91 -1.78
N VAL A 176 -11.73 -10.46 -2.11
CA VAL A 176 -12.76 -10.15 -1.11
C VAL A 176 -13.16 -11.41 -0.33
N GLY A 177 -13.37 -12.54 -1.01
CA GLY A 177 -13.72 -13.81 -0.41
C GLY A 177 -12.67 -14.31 0.59
N VAL A 178 -11.38 -14.30 0.19
CA VAL A 178 -10.26 -14.65 1.07
C VAL A 178 -10.22 -13.73 2.28
N THR A 179 -10.44 -12.42 2.09
CA THR A 179 -10.44 -11.46 3.19
C THR A 179 -11.57 -11.71 4.18
N ILE A 180 -12.76 -12.08 3.71
CA ILE A 180 -13.88 -12.48 4.58
C ILE A 180 -13.51 -13.70 5.40
N ILE A 181 -12.92 -14.73 4.79
CA ILE A 181 -12.51 -15.96 5.49
C ILE A 181 -11.50 -15.63 6.57
N ILE A 182 -10.49 -14.81 6.25
CA ILE A 182 -9.48 -14.40 7.23
C ILE A 182 -10.11 -13.57 8.34
N ALA A 183 -10.98 -12.59 8.03
CA ALA A 183 -11.63 -11.75 9.03
C ALA A 183 -12.57 -12.56 9.94
N ALA A 184 -13.35 -13.47 9.37
CA ALA A 184 -14.21 -14.38 10.12
C ALA A 184 -13.39 -15.35 10.97
N GLY A 185 -12.29 -15.87 10.44
CA GLY A 185 -11.33 -16.68 11.18
C GLY A 185 -10.73 -15.91 12.36
N ALA A 186 -10.27 -14.68 12.13
CA ALA A 186 -9.74 -13.81 13.19
C ALA A 186 -10.79 -13.54 14.27
N PHE A 187 -12.05 -13.34 13.89
CA PHE A 187 -13.18 -13.16 14.81
C PHE A 187 -13.48 -14.42 15.64
N ILE A 188 -13.57 -15.59 15.00
CA ILE A 188 -13.91 -16.87 15.66
C ILE A 188 -12.75 -17.35 16.55
N PHE A 189 -11.52 -17.28 16.05
CA PHE A 189 -10.33 -17.79 16.73
C PHE A 189 -9.64 -16.73 17.61
N GLN A 190 -10.29 -15.59 17.88
CA GLN A 190 -9.67 -14.51 18.64
C GLN A 190 -9.18 -14.96 20.01
N LYS A 191 -9.94 -15.81 20.71
CA LYS A 191 -9.51 -16.37 22.00
C LYS A 191 -8.21 -17.16 21.86
N SER A 192 -8.14 -18.05 20.87
CA SER A 192 -6.94 -18.85 20.60
C SER A 192 -5.74 -17.99 20.19
N ILE A 193 -5.96 -16.96 19.37
CA ILE A 193 -4.93 -16.00 18.96
C ILE A 193 -4.39 -15.24 20.17
N ARG A 194 -5.30 -14.76 21.03
CA ARG A 194 -4.94 -14.07 22.27
C ARG A 194 -4.12 -14.98 23.18
N ASP A 195 -4.61 -16.18 23.46
CA ASP A 195 -3.95 -17.10 24.38
C ASP A 195 -2.56 -17.51 23.85
N ALA A 196 -2.41 -17.70 22.53
CA ALA A 196 -1.13 -17.99 21.89
C ALA A 196 -0.15 -16.80 21.94
N LEU A 197 -0.63 -15.58 21.68
CA LEU A 197 0.20 -14.37 21.71
C LEU A 197 0.60 -14.00 23.14
N THR A 198 -0.33 -14.04 24.10
CA THR A 198 -0.02 -13.79 25.52
C THR A 198 1.00 -14.79 26.05
N LYS A 199 0.90 -16.07 25.66
CA LYS A 199 1.90 -17.08 26.03
C LYS A 199 3.30 -16.69 25.51
N ARG A 200 3.42 -16.35 24.23
CA ARG A 200 4.72 -15.96 23.62
C ARG A 200 5.31 -14.71 24.27
N ILE A 201 4.49 -13.65 24.46
CA ILE A 201 4.94 -12.41 25.08
C ILE A 201 5.46 -12.67 26.50
N ARG A 202 4.72 -13.47 27.28
CA ARG A 202 5.14 -13.84 28.64
C ARG A 202 6.43 -14.65 28.65
N ASP A 203 6.57 -15.62 27.74
CA ASP A 203 7.77 -16.45 27.65
C ASP A 203 9.00 -15.59 27.27
N GLU A 204 8.86 -14.64 26.35
CA GLU A 204 9.90 -13.67 25.97
C GLU A 204 10.26 -12.68 27.10
N GLU A 205 9.31 -12.29 27.94
CA GLU A 205 9.58 -11.44 29.11
C GLU A 205 10.36 -12.22 30.18
N ILE A 206 9.96 -13.47 30.46
CA ILE A 206 10.65 -14.34 31.41
C ILE A 206 12.11 -14.58 30.98
N GLU A 207 12.35 -14.80 29.69
CA GLU A 207 13.70 -14.98 29.15
C GLU A 207 14.55 -13.71 29.33
N ARG A 208 14.00 -12.54 28.98
CA ARG A 208 14.69 -11.25 29.19
C ARG A 208 15.03 -10.98 30.65
N PHE A 209 14.13 -11.29 31.58
CA PHE A 209 14.39 -11.14 33.01
C PHE A 209 15.49 -12.09 33.51
N LYS A 210 15.55 -13.32 33.00
CA LYS A 210 16.63 -14.26 33.35
C LYS A 210 17.98 -13.77 32.85
N ASP A 211 18.04 -13.27 31.62
CA ASP A 211 19.26 -12.69 31.04
C ASP A 211 19.73 -11.45 31.80
N GLU A 212 18.80 -10.58 32.20
CA GLU A 212 19.12 -9.39 32.99
C GLU A 212 19.63 -9.76 34.39
N GLN A 213 19.00 -10.72 35.08
CA GLN A 213 19.50 -11.22 36.37
C GLN A 213 20.87 -11.88 36.25
N ALA A 214 21.12 -12.64 35.18
CA ALA A 214 22.42 -13.25 34.92
C ALA A 214 23.51 -12.19 34.71
N ARG A 215 23.20 -11.11 33.97
CA ARG A 215 24.12 -9.97 33.78
C ARG A 215 24.41 -9.24 35.08
N THR A 216 23.38 -8.94 35.89
CA THR A 216 23.57 -8.26 37.17
C THR A 216 24.43 -9.08 38.12
N ARG A 217 24.20 -10.41 38.20
CA ARG A 217 25.04 -11.31 38.99
C ARG A 217 26.48 -11.37 38.50
N ALA A 218 26.71 -11.40 37.19
CA ALA A 218 28.06 -11.37 36.64
C ALA A 218 28.82 -10.08 37.04
N VAL A 219 28.15 -8.93 36.98
CA VAL A 219 28.72 -7.64 37.40
C VAL A 219 28.98 -7.59 38.90
N GLU A 220 28.10 -8.16 39.73
CA GLU A 220 28.30 -8.25 41.19
C GLU A 220 29.50 -9.13 41.56
N VAL A 221 29.66 -10.26 40.88
CA VAL A 221 30.82 -11.16 41.07
C VAL A 221 32.11 -10.46 40.67
N GLU A 222 32.15 -9.80 39.51
CA GLU A 222 33.31 -9.04 39.03
C GLU A 222 33.71 -7.91 40.01
N ARG A 223 32.72 -7.17 40.55
CA ARG A 223 32.97 -6.14 41.57
C ARG A 223 33.51 -6.73 42.88
N ALA A 224 32.97 -7.87 43.33
CA ALA A 224 33.44 -8.53 44.54
C ALA A 224 34.88 -9.03 44.40
N GLU A 225 35.26 -9.53 43.21
CA GLU A 225 36.64 -9.92 42.91
C GLU A 225 37.58 -8.71 42.86
N ALA A 226 37.15 -7.60 42.26
CA ALA A 226 37.94 -6.37 42.20
C ALA A 226 38.24 -5.78 43.59
N THR A 227 37.34 -5.91 44.58
CA THR A 227 37.57 -5.41 45.94
C THR A 227 38.54 -6.26 46.78
N LYS A 228 38.87 -7.48 46.34
CA LYS A 228 39.79 -8.36 47.07
C LYS A 228 41.26 -8.16 46.70
N ASN A 229 41.53 -7.44 45.61
CA ASN A 229 42.88 -7.13 45.11
C ASN A 229 43.29 -5.72 45.51
#